data_AF-A0A7S4DKY0-F1
#
_entry.id   AF-A0A7S4DKY0-F1
#
_cell.length_a   1.000
_cell.length_b   1.000
_cell.length_c   1.000
_cell.angle_alpha   90.00
_cell.angle_beta   90.00
_cell.angle_gamma   90.00
#
_symmetry.space_group_name_H-M   'P 1'
#
loop_
_entity.id
_entity.type
_entity.pdbx_description
1 polymer ?
#
loop_
_entity_poly.entity_id
_entity_poly.type
_entity_poly.pdbx_seq_one_letter_code
_entity_poly.pdbx_strand_id
1 'polypeptide(L)'
;AAGGAPPPRPAPQLRKDSSARHTPLPPVPGSFPDLEGAPLTQLNRLLNDEVAFDAYFAAMEPVINFKALHRDLLKGNAELAQTCLAEGEAQGAQHAEVLALQAALRDLRDQHRGKLGAAGLGGDPRREHLGRAARARDRAEAASDARAAAFEDGSVSADQVDSFIEDFMDKRQRYHQLAAKLEHVQLTDVPR
;
A
#
# COMPACT_ATOMS: atom_id res chain seq x y z
N ALA A 1 -3.09 10.00 21.52
CA ALA A 1 -3.42 10.64 20.23
C ALA A 1 -2.16 10.65 19.37
N ALA A 2 -2.15 9.92 18.26
CA ALA A 2 -1.14 10.06 17.20
C ALA A 2 -1.72 9.39 15.94
N GLY A 3 -2.53 10.14 15.19
CA GLY A 3 -3.04 9.71 13.90
C GLY A 3 -1.92 9.77 12.88
N GLY A 4 -1.34 8.62 12.56
CA GLY A 4 -0.42 8.50 11.43
C GLY A 4 -1.20 8.68 10.13
N ALA A 5 -0.93 9.77 9.42
CA ALA A 5 -1.53 10.03 8.12
C ALA A 5 -1.21 8.87 7.15
N PRO A 6 -2.17 8.42 6.33
CA PRO A 6 -1.89 7.44 5.29
C PRO A 6 -0.85 8.01 4.31
N PRO A 7 0.03 7.17 3.74
CA PRO A 7 1.00 7.62 2.75
C PRO A 7 0.26 8.29 1.58
N PRO A 8 0.85 9.35 1.00
CA PRO A 8 0.24 10.02 -0.14
C PRO A 8 0.03 9.00 -1.25
N ARG A 9 -1.20 8.93 -1.78
CA ARG A 9 -1.48 8.16 -2.99
C ARG A 9 -0.48 8.60 -4.05
N PRO A 10 0.18 7.68 -4.78
CA PRO A 10 0.93 8.07 -5.97
C PRO A 10 -0.04 8.86 -6.84
N ALA A 11 0.34 10.11 -7.16
CA ALA A 11 -0.44 10.93 -8.07
C ALA A 11 -0.71 10.08 -9.32
N PRO A 12 -1.95 10.10 -9.86
CA PRO A 12 -2.17 9.49 -11.17
C PRO A 12 -1.15 10.15 -12.09
N GLN A 13 -0.16 9.38 -12.54
CA GLN A 13 0.75 9.81 -13.57
C GLN A 13 -0.18 10.08 -14.75
N LEU A 14 -0.52 11.35 -14.98
CA LEU A 14 -1.08 11.79 -16.24
C LEU A 14 -0.10 11.24 -17.25
N ARG A 15 -0.52 10.19 -17.97
CA ARG A 15 0.27 9.66 -19.06
C ARG A 15 0.56 10.86 -19.94
N LYS A 16 1.82 11.25 -19.99
CA LYS A 16 2.32 12.36 -20.81
C LYS A 16 2.36 11.96 -22.28
N ASP A 17 1.43 11.10 -22.68
CA ASP A 17 1.16 10.69 -24.04
C ASP A 17 -0.07 11.47 -24.52
N SER A 18 -0.06 12.79 -24.29
CA SER A 18 -0.88 13.72 -25.04
C SER A 18 -0.28 13.97 -26.42
N SER A 19 0.30 12.94 -27.05
CA SER A 19 0.17 12.82 -28.50
C SER A 19 -1.29 12.44 -28.70
N ALA A 20 -2.15 13.46 -28.74
CA ALA A 20 -3.41 13.36 -29.43
C ALA A 20 -3.08 12.60 -30.73
N ARG A 21 -3.61 11.38 -30.86
CA ARG A 21 -3.45 10.54 -32.04
C ARG A 21 -4.19 11.25 -33.15
N HIS A 22 -3.60 12.32 -33.67
CA HIS A 22 -4.11 13.06 -34.80
C HIS A 22 -4.01 12.09 -35.96
N THR A 23 -5.14 11.53 -36.36
CA THR A 23 -5.24 10.84 -37.63
C THR A 23 -4.92 11.91 -38.68
N PRO A 24 -3.81 11.80 -39.42
CA PRO A 24 -3.43 12.84 -40.37
C PRO A 24 -4.53 12.96 -41.40
N LEU A 25 -5.07 14.17 -41.57
CA LEU A 25 -6.02 14.42 -42.65
C LEU A 25 -5.30 14.27 -43.99
N PRO A 26 -5.88 13.54 -44.96
CA PRO A 26 -5.31 13.50 -46.29
C PRO A 26 -5.33 14.91 -46.90
N PRO A 27 -4.27 15.33 -47.62
CA PRO A 27 -4.22 16.63 -48.26
C PRO A 27 -5.30 16.74 -49.35
N VAL A 28 -5.90 17.93 -49.48
CA VAL A 28 -6.85 18.22 -50.55
C VAL A 28 -6.11 18.21 -51.90
N PRO A 29 -6.59 17.49 -52.92
CA PRO A 29 -5.98 17.51 -54.24
C PRO A 29 -5.93 18.92 -54.82
N GLY A 30 -4.77 19.34 -55.34
CA GLY A 30 -4.59 20.65 -55.98
C GLY A 30 -5.02 20.69 -57.45
N SER A 31 -5.31 19.54 -58.05
CA SER A 31 -5.76 19.41 -59.44
C SER A 31 -6.70 18.21 -59.60
N PHE A 32 -7.50 18.23 -60.66
CA PHE A 32 -8.46 17.18 -61.01
C PHE A 32 -8.22 16.76 -62.47
N PRO A 33 -7.18 15.96 -62.75
CA PRO A 33 -6.81 15.59 -64.12
C PRO A 33 -7.96 14.92 -64.88
N ASP A 34 -8.85 14.22 -64.18
CA ASP A 34 -10.05 13.60 -64.77
C ASP A 34 -11.06 14.62 -65.34
N LEU A 35 -11.04 15.86 -64.85
CA LEU A 35 -11.88 16.96 -65.33
C LEU A 35 -11.20 17.77 -66.44
N GLU A 36 -9.87 17.74 -66.55
CA GLU A 36 -9.11 18.45 -67.59
C GLU A 36 -9.36 17.88 -69.00
N GLY A 37 -9.66 16.58 -69.09
CA GLY A 37 -9.99 15.89 -70.35
C GLY A 37 -11.49 15.68 -70.59
N ALA A 38 -12.36 16.15 -69.70
CA ALA A 38 -13.79 15.88 -69.79
C ALA A 38 -14.48 16.72 -70.89
N PRO A 39 -15.46 16.16 -71.62
CA PRO A 39 -16.23 16.92 -72.61
C PRO A 39 -17.05 18.03 -71.95
N LEU A 40 -17.22 19.16 -72.66
CA LEU A 40 -17.93 20.36 -72.19
C LEU A 40 -19.36 20.08 -71.70
N THR A 41 -20.02 19.06 -72.27
CA THR A 41 -21.35 18.61 -71.86
C THR A 41 -21.35 17.98 -70.47
N GLN A 42 -20.29 17.23 -70.13
CA GLN A 42 -20.11 16.63 -68.81
C GLN A 42 -19.71 17.67 -67.76
N LEU A 43 -18.86 18.64 -68.12
CA LEU A 43 -18.55 19.79 -67.26
C LEU A 43 -19.79 20.64 -66.98
N ASN A 44 -20.59 20.96 -68.01
CA ASN A 44 -21.85 21.69 -67.82
C ASN A 44 -22.85 20.92 -66.97
N ARG A 45 -22.89 19.59 -67.09
CA ARG A 45 -23.71 18.76 -66.23
C ARG A 45 -23.22 18.83 -64.78
N LEU A 46 -21.93 18.63 -64.52
CA LEU A 46 -21.35 18.76 -63.18
C LEU A 46 -21.58 20.16 -62.57
N LEU A 47 -21.56 21.22 -63.38
CA LEU A 47 -21.73 22.59 -62.90
C LEU A 47 -23.19 22.94 -62.56
N ASN A 48 -24.15 22.39 -63.30
CA ASN A 48 -25.57 22.77 -63.21
C ASN A 48 -26.47 21.71 -62.55
N ASP A 49 -25.94 20.52 -62.25
CA ASP A 49 -26.64 19.41 -61.58
C ASP A 49 -25.91 19.05 -60.28
N GLU A 50 -26.47 19.52 -59.16
CA GLU A 50 -25.93 19.33 -57.80
C GLU A 50 -25.82 17.83 -57.44
N VAL A 51 -26.75 17.00 -57.92
CA VAL A 51 -26.72 15.55 -57.67
C VAL A 51 -25.58 14.89 -58.43
N ALA A 52 -25.33 15.30 -59.68
CA ALA A 52 -24.20 14.81 -60.46
C ALA A 52 -22.85 15.26 -59.86
N PHE A 53 -22.80 16.48 -59.32
CA PHE A 53 -21.63 17.01 -58.63
C PHE A 53 -21.29 16.20 -57.38
N ASP A 54 -22.27 15.97 -56.50
CA ASP A 54 -22.09 15.17 -55.29
C ASP A 54 -21.70 13.73 -55.60
N ALA A 55 -22.31 13.13 -56.62
CA ALA A 55 -21.98 11.77 -57.05
C ALA A 55 -20.53 11.64 -57.53
N TYR A 56 -20.00 12.65 -58.24
CA TYR A 56 -18.62 12.68 -58.68
C TYR A 56 -17.65 12.70 -57.49
N PHE A 57 -17.84 13.61 -56.53
CA PHE A 57 -16.97 13.67 -55.34
C PHE A 57 -17.12 12.42 -54.46
N ALA A 58 -18.33 11.85 -54.35
CA ALA A 58 -18.53 10.61 -53.62
C ALA A 58 -17.80 9.41 -54.24
N ALA A 59 -17.57 9.43 -55.56
CA ALA A 59 -16.84 8.40 -56.29
C ALA A 59 -15.31 8.58 -56.25
N MET A 60 -14.81 9.74 -55.81
CA MET A 60 -13.37 9.99 -55.71
C MET A 60 -12.72 9.05 -54.68
N GLU A 61 -11.64 8.38 -55.09
CA GLU A 61 -10.89 7.45 -54.24
C GLU A 61 -10.45 8.06 -52.90
N PRO A 62 -9.91 9.30 -52.83
CA PRO A 62 -9.60 9.95 -51.55
C PRO A 62 -10.81 10.08 -50.61
N VAL A 63 -12.00 10.37 -51.16
CA VAL A 63 -13.23 10.54 -50.39
C VAL A 63 -13.75 9.20 -49.89
N ILE A 64 -13.70 8.16 -50.73
CA ILE A 64 -14.05 6.79 -50.34
C ILE A 64 -13.15 6.31 -49.21
N ASN A 65 -11.84 6.48 -49.35
CA ASN A 65 -10.84 6.07 -48.35
C ASN A 65 -11.01 6.84 -47.04
N PHE A 66 -11.27 8.14 -47.10
CA PHE A 66 -11.53 8.94 -45.91
C PHE A 66 -12.82 8.53 -45.20
N LYS A 67 -13.90 8.27 -45.94
CA LYS A 67 -15.15 7.74 -45.38
C LYS A 67 -14.95 6.37 -44.72
N ALA A 68 -14.13 5.50 -45.31
CA ALA A 68 -13.76 4.22 -44.71
C ALA A 68 -12.99 4.41 -43.40
N LEU A 69 -11.93 5.22 -43.41
CA LEU A 69 -11.15 5.56 -42.22
C LEU A 69 -12.03 6.15 -41.10
N HIS A 70 -12.96 7.04 -41.44
CA HIS A 70 -13.89 7.62 -40.48
C HIS A 70 -14.79 6.56 -39.83
N ARG A 71 -15.34 5.62 -40.61
CA ARG A 71 -16.12 4.50 -40.08
C ARG A 71 -15.30 3.61 -39.16
N ASP A 72 -14.06 3.31 -39.54
CA ASP A 72 -13.16 2.47 -38.74
C ASP A 72 -12.82 3.14 -37.41
N LEU A 73 -12.60 4.45 -37.40
CA LEU A 73 -12.38 5.23 -36.17
C LEU A 73 -13.61 5.21 -35.27
N LEU A 74 -14.81 5.42 -35.82
CA LEU A 74 -16.05 5.37 -35.05
C LEU A 74 -16.27 3.99 -34.43
N LYS A 75 -16.04 2.93 -35.22
CA LYS A 75 -16.14 1.54 -34.75
C LYS A 75 -15.12 1.24 -33.66
N GLY A 76 -13.85 1.59 -33.88
CA GLY A 76 -12.78 1.38 -32.90
C GLY A 76 -13.03 2.15 -31.58
N ASN A 77 -13.55 3.38 -31.65
CA ASN A 77 -13.92 4.13 -30.47
C ASN A 77 -15.08 3.48 -29.70
N ALA A 78 -16.08 2.95 -30.41
CA ALA A 78 -17.20 2.25 -29.78
C ALA A 78 -16.75 0.96 -29.09
N GLU A 79 -15.91 0.15 -29.75
CA GLU A 79 -15.34 -1.08 -29.19
C GLU A 79 -14.44 -0.79 -27.98
N LEU A 80 -13.62 0.25 -28.07
CA LEU A 80 -12.76 0.68 -26.95
C LEU A 80 -13.61 1.15 -25.76
N ALA A 81 -14.65 1.95 -26.00
CA ALA A 81 -15.55 2.40 -24.95
C ALA A 81 -16.24 1.22 -24.25
N GLN A 82 -16.72 0.23 -25.01
CA GLN A 82 -17.31 -0.99 -24.44
C GLN A 82 -16.30 -1.77 -23.60
N THR A 83 -15.08 -1.94 -24.10
CA THR A 83 -14.01 -2.65 -23.38
C THR A 83 -13.65 -1.93 -22.08
N CYS A 84 -13.48 -0.61 -22.12
CA CYS A 84 -13.18 0.19 -20.92
C CYS A 84 -14.31 0.13 -19.89
N LEU A 85 -15.58 0.09 -20.31
CA LEU A 85 -16.71 -0.08 -19.41
C LEU A 85 -16.68 -1.45 -18.72
N ALA A 86 -16.50 -2.53 -19.49
CA ALA A 86 -16.42 -3.88 -18.94
C ALA A 86 -15.23 -4.07 -17.97
N GLU A 87 -14.06 -3.53 -18.33
CA GLU A 87 -12.88 -3.55 -17.46
C GLU A 87 -13.11 -2.73 -16.17
N GLY A 88 -13.79 -1.59 -16.28
CA GLY A 88 -14.12 -0.74 -15.12
C GLY A 88 -15.05 -1.44 -14.12
N GLU A 89 -16.04 -2.19 -14.61
CA GLU A 89 -16.93 -2.99 -13.76
C GLU A 89 -16.16 -4.11 -13.04
N ALA A 90 -15.32 -4.85 -13.77
CA ALA A 90 -14.48 -5.91 -13.20
C ALA A 90 -13.50 -5.37 -12.14
N GLN A 91 -12.85 -4.23 -12.42
CA GLN A 91 -11.96 -3.55 -11.47
C GLN A 91 -12.73 -3.07 -10.23
N GLY A 92 -13.95 -2.55 -10.40
CA GLY A 92 -14.81 -2.14 -9.29
C GLY A 92 -15.14 -3.30 -8.35
N ALA A 93 -15.51 -4.46 -8.91
CA ALA A 93 -15.79 -5.67 -8.15
C ALA A 93 -14.55 -6.17 -7.37
N GLN A 94 -13.40 -6.25 -8.02
CA GLN A 94 -12.14 -6.65 -7.38
C GLN A 94 -11.73 -5.68 -6.26
N HIS A 95 -11.88 -4.37 -6.49
CA HIS A 95 -11.56 -3.37 -5.48
C HIS A 95 -12.50 -3.48 -4.26
N ALA A 96 -13.79 -3.75 -4.47
CA ALA A 96 -14.74 -4.00 -3.38
C ALA A 96 -14.35 -5.26 -2.57
N GLU A 97 -13.93 -6.33 -3.24
CA GLU A 97 -13.45 -7.56 -2.58
C GLU A 97 -12.19 -7.30 -1.74
N VAL A 98 -11.21 -6.57 -2.28
CA VAL A 98 -9.99 -6.20 -1.54
C VAL A 98 -10.33 -5.39 -0.29
N LEU A 99 -11.26 -4.44 -0.39
CA LEU A 99 -11.71 -3.67 0.78
C LEU A 99 -12.39 -4.55 1.83
N ALA A 100 -13.24 -5.50 1.40
CA ALA A 100 -13.90 -6.45 2.29
C ALA A 100 -12.88 -7.35 3.01
N LEU A 101 -11.89 -7.88 2.28
CA LEU A 101 -10.82 -8.70 2.84
C LEU A 101 -9.94 -7.90 3.82
N GLN A 102 -9.64 -6.64 3.51
CA GLN A 102 -8.90 -5.77 4.41
C GLN A 102 -9.67 -5.48 5.70
N ALA A 103 -10.98 -5.28 5.62
CA ALA A 103 -11.83 -5.12 6.80
C ALA A 103 -11.83 -6.39 7.65
N ALA A 104 -12.07 -7.55 7.03
CA ALA A 104 -12.07 -8.84 7.71
C ALA A 104 -10.72 -9.16 8.39
N LEU A 105 -9.59 -8.84 7.74
CA LEU A 105 -8.26 -9.01 8.32
C LEU A 105 -8.03 -8.09 9.51
N ARG A 106 -8.49 -6.84 9.46
CA ARG A 106 -8.39 -5.92 10.61
C ARG A 106 -9.20 -6.44 11.79
N ASP A 107 -10.44 -6.86 11.54
CA ASP A 107 -11.32 -7.40 12.58
C ASP A 107 -10.71 -8.66 13.20
N LEU A 108 -10.19 -9.59 12.39
CA LEU A 108 -9.56 -10.81 12.86
C LEU A 108 -8.30 -10.53 13.68
N ARG A 109 -7.46 -9.60 13.21
CA ARG A 109 -6.26 -9.16 13.93
C ARG A 109 -6.62 -8.55 15.28
N ASP A 110 -7.64 -7.70 15.32
CA ASP A 110 -8.06 -7.01 16.54
C ASP A 110 -8.69 -8.00 17.54
N GLN A 111 -9.45 -9.00 17.05
CA GLN A 111 -9.91 -10.14 17.85
C GLN A 111 -8.74 -10.95 18.42
N HIS A 112 -7.74 -11.27 17.59
CA HIS A 112 -6.56 -12.02 18.04
C HIS A 112 -5.77 -11.23 19.09
N ARG A 113 -5.58 -9.93 18.88
CA ARG A 113 -4.94 -9.04 19.86
C ARG A 113 -5.74 -8.99 21.16
N GLY A 114 -7.06 -8.92 21.08
CA GLY A 114 -7.94 -8.99 22.25
C GLY A 114 -7.78 -10.30 23.03
N LYS A 115 -7.79 -11.44 22.33
CA LYS A 115 -7.58 -12.77 22.94
C LYS A 115 -6.20 -12.90 23.58
N LEU A 116 -5.14 -12.45 22.90
CA LEU A 116 -3.79 -12.44 23.46
C LEU A 116 -3.71 -11.54 24.69
N GLY A 117 -4.33 -10.35 24.65
CA GLY A 117 -4.42 -9.45 25.81
C GLY A 117 -5.13 -10.10 27.00
N ALA A 118 -6.26 -10.76 26.77
CA ALA A 118 -7.01 -11.48 27.80
C ALA A 118 -6.23 -12.67 28.39
N ALA A 119 -5.41 -13.35 27.57
CA ALA A 119 -4.53 -14.43 28.01
C ALA A 119 -3.22 -13.93 28.67
N GLY A 120 -3.00 -12.60 28.74
CA GLY A 120 -1.74 -12.01 29.23
C GLY A 120 -0.54 -12.20 28.29
N LEU A 121 -0.76 -12.78 27.10
CA LEU A 121 0.24 -13.10 26.07
C LEU A 121 0.36 -12.01 24.98
N GLY A 122 -0.42 -10.93 25.09
CA GLY A 122 -0.44 -9.83 24.13
C GLY A 122 0.63 -8.76 24.36
N GLY A 123 1.47 -8.92 25.39
CA GLY A 123 2.60 -8.03 25.65
C GLY A 123 3.82 -8.39 24.81
N ASP A 124 4.72 -7.44 24.62
CA ASP A 124 6.06 -7.73 24.11
C ASP A 124 6.72 -8.79 25.02
N PRO A 125 7.03 -10.00 24.50
CA PRO A 125 7.60 -11.07 25.31
C PRO A 125 8.88 -10.61 26.02
N ARG A 126 9.66 -9.72 25.39
CA ARG A 126 10.85 -9.13 26.00
C ARG A 126 10.50 -8.29 27.22
N ARG A 127 9.48 -7.43 27.12
CA ARG A 127 8.99 -6.61 28.24
C ARG A 127 8.48 -7.46 29.39
N GLU A 128 7.85 -8.59 29.09
CA GLU A 128 7.41 -9.56 30.11
C GLU A 128 8.61 -10.24 30.81
N HIS A 129 9.61 -10.68 30.04
CA HIS A 129 10.84 -11.26 30.59
C HIS A 129 11.63 -10.26 31.45
N LEU A 130 11.74 -9.01 31.01
CA LEU A 130 12.35 -7.93 31.79
C LEU A 130 11.57 -7.65 33.08
N GLY A 131 10.23 -7.61 33.01
CA GLY A 131 9.39 -7.48 34.20
C GLY A 131 9.54 -8.64 35.18
N ARG A 132 9.72 -9.88 34.69
CA ARG A 132 10.02 -11.04 35.53
C ARG A 132 11.39 -10.92 36.21
N ALA A 133 12.42 -10.51 35.47
CA ALA A 133 13.76 -10.32 36.00
C ALA A 133 13.81 -9.19 37.06
N ALA A 134 13.11 -8.07 36.84
CA ALA A 134 13.00 -6.98 37.83
C ALA A 134 12.36 -7.47 39.14
N ARG A 135 11.23 -8.19 39.06
CA ARG A 135 10.60 -8.79 40.25
C ARG A 135 11.48 -9.83 40.95
N ALA A 136 12.39 -10.49 40.25
CA ALA A 136 13.33 -11.42 40.84
C ALA A 136 14.47 -10.70 41.56
N ARG A 137 14.93 -9.56 41.02
CA ARG A 137 15.89 -8.66 41.68
C ARG A 137 15.31 -8.13 42.99
N ASP A 138 14.11 -7.55 42.95
CA ASP A 138 13.47 -6.94 44.13
C ASP A 138 13.24 -7.97 45.24
N ARG A 139 12.91 -9.22 44.86
CA ARG A 139 12.80 -10.33 45.82
C ARG A 139 14.14 -10.75 46.43
N ALA A 140 15.22 -10.73 45.65
CA ALA A 140 16.55 -11.03 46.16
C ALA A 140 17.04 -9.94 47.14
N GLU A 141 16.75 -8.68 46.84
CA GLU A 141 17.01 -7.53 47.73
C GLU A 141 16.23 -7.64 49.03
N ALA A 142 14.90 -7.75 48.95
CA ALA A 142 14.07 -7.88 50.14
C ALA A 142 14.46 -9.10 51.00
N ALA A 143 14.86 -10.21 50.37
CA ALA A 143 15.32 -11.39 51.09
C ALA A 143 16.70 -11.21 51.74
N SER A 144 17.63 -10.46 51.11
CA SER A 144 18.91 -10.14 51.73
C SER A 144 18.72 -9.19 52.91
N ASP A 145 17.83 -8.21 52.77
CA ASP A 145 17.58 -7.20 53.79
C ASP A 145 16.86 -7.81 55.00
N ALA A 146 15.87 -8.69 54.76
CA ALA A 146 15.24 -9.45 55.83
C ALA A 146 16.24 -10.35 56.57
N ARG A 147 17.23 -10.91 55.86
CA ARG A 147 18.27 -11.73 56.47
C ARG A 147 19.23 -10.89 57.32
N ALA A 148 19.60 -9.70 56.84
CA ALA A 148 20.41 -8.74 57.59
C ALA A 148 19.70 -8.23 58.86
N ALA A 149 18.42 -7.86 58.74
CA ALA A 149 17.61 -7.43 59.89
C ALA A 149 17.51 -8.52 60.97
N ALA A 150 17.30 -9.78 60.57
CA ALA A 150 17.28 -10.90 61.52
C ALA A 150 18.62 -11.11 62.24
N PHE A 151 19.74 -10.75 61.61
CA PHE A 151 21.06 -10.79 62.24
C PHE A 151 21.25 -9.63 63.22
N GLU A 152 20.84 -8.42 62.86
CA GLU A 152 20.90 -7.22 63.72
C GLU A 152 20.02 -7.35 64.97
N ASP A 153 18.85 -7.96 64.83
CA ASP A 153 17.92 -8.23 65.94
C ASP A 153 18.36 -9.38 66.85
N GLY A 154 19.52 -10.00 66.58
CA GLY A 154 20.06 -11.10 67.37
C GLY A 154 19.28 -12.42 67.22
N SER A 155 18.45 -12.54 66.19
CA SER A 155 17.72 -13.78 65.88
C SER A 155 18.62 -14.87 65.26
N VAL A 156 19.87 -14.52 64.94
CA VAL A 156 20.93 -15.45 64.51
C VAL A 156 21.85 -15.72 65.69
N SER A 157 21.91 -16.97 66.13
CA SER A 157 22.82 -17.38 67.20
C SER A 157 24.28 -17.41 66.74
N ALA A 158 25.24 -17.39 67.67
CA ALA A 158 26.68 -17.46 67.36
C ALA A 158 27.05 -18.68 66.49
N ASP A 159 26.38 -19.82 66.70
CA ASP A 159 26.60 -21.05 65.91
C ASP A 159 25.99 -21.00 64.49
N GLN A 160 25.26 -19.95 64.14
CA GLN A 160 24.56 -19.76 62.86
C GLN A 160 25.16 -18.64 62.01
N VAL A 161 26.25 -18.01 62.47
CA VAL A 161 26.89 -16.87 61.79
C VAL A 161 27.40 -17.27 60.40
N ASP A 162 28.06 -18.42 60.26
CA ASP A 162 28.57 -18.87 58.97
C ASP A 162 27.44 -19.13 57.97
N SER A 163 26.36 -19.77 58.42
CA SER A 163 25.15 -19.99 57.61
C SER A 163 24.43 -18.69 57.25
N PHE A 164 24.50 -17.67 58.12
CA PHE A 164 24.01 -16.33 57.80
C PHE A 164 24.85 -15.69 56.68
N ILE A 165 26.18 -15.73 56.80
CA ILE A 165 27.08 -15.12 55.82
C ILE A 165 26.88 -15.75 54.44
N GLU A 166 26.85 -17.08 54.35
CA GLU A 166 26.63 -17.79 53.09
C GLU A 166 25.29 -17.37 52.44
N ASP A 167 24.21 -17.44 53.22
CA ASP A 167 22.86 -17.16 52.72
C ASP A 167 22.65 -15.69 52.34
N PHE A 168 23.26 -14.76 53.09
CA PHE A 168 23.25 -13.34 52.77
C PHE A 168 24.06 -13.04 51.49
N MET A 169 25.25 -13.61 51.38
CA MET A 169 26.13 -13.40 50.23
C MET A 169 25.53 -13.96 48.94
N ASP A 170 24.91 -15.15 48.99
CA ASP A 170 24.22 -15.75 47.84
C ASP A 170 23.08 -14.87 47.34
N LYS A 171 22.25 -14.35 48.25
CA LYS A 171 21.14 -13.46 47.91
C LYS A 171 21.64 -12.12 47.35
N ARG A 172 22.70 -11.56 47.93
CA ARG A 172 23.27 -10.28 47.48
C ARG A 172 23.98 -10.40 46.14
N GLN A 173 24.70 -11.51 45.91
CA GLN A 173 25.30 -11.82 44.63
C GLN A 173 24.22 -11.95 43.54
N ARG A 174 23.12 -12.66 43.83
CA ARG A 174 21.99 -12.79 42.90
C ARG A 174 21.34 -11.46 42.59
N TYR A 175 21.14 -10.59 43.59
CA TYR A 175 20.64 -9.23 43.39
C TYR A 175 21.53 -8.45 42.41
N HIS A 176 22.84 -8.38 42.66
CA HIS A 176 23.77 -7.62 41.82
C HIS A 176 23.86 -8.17 40.39
N GLN A 177 23.85 -9.50 40.22
CA GLN A 177 23.82 -10.13 38.90
C GLN A 177 22.57 -9.75 38.11
N LEU A 178 21.40 -9.74 38.74
CA LEU A 178 20.14 -9.37 38.08
C LEU A 178 20.08 -7.87 37.80
N ALA A 179 20.55 -7.02 38.72
CA ALA A 179 20.62 -5.58 38.54
C ALA A 179 21.52 -5.21 37.35
N ALA A 180 22.74 -5.76 37.29
CA ALA A 180 23.67 -5.51 36.20
C ALA A 180 23.15 -6.00 34.84
N LYS A 181 22.51 -7.18 34.80
CA LYS A 181 21.89 -7.71 33.58
C LYS A 181 20.73 -6.84 33.10
N LEU A 182 19.88 -6.34 34.01
CA LEU A 182 18.78 -5.45 33.67
C LEU A 182 19.27 -4.11 33.14
N GLU A 183 20.28 -3.52 33.79
CA GLU A 183 20.90 -2.26 33.38
C GLU A 183 21.54 -2.39 32.00
N HIS A 184 22.29 -3.47 31.75
CA HIS A 184 22.89 -3.73 30.44
C HIS A 184 21.83 -3.81 29.34
N VAL A 185 20.71 -4.49 29.59
CA VAL A 185 19.64 -4.62 28.57
C VAL A 185 18.94 -3.27 28.32
N GLN A 186 18.82 -2.43 29.34
CA GLN A 186 18.26 -1.07 29.22
C GLN A 186 19.21 -0.10 28.50
N LEU A 187 20.52 -0.21 28.72
CA LEU A 187 21.54 0.61 28.05
C LEU A 187 21.67 0.28 26.56
N THR A 188 21.52 -0.99 26.18
CA THR A 188 21.51 -1.41 24.77
C THR A 188 20.21 -1.04 24.02
N ASP A 189 19.20 -0.53 24.73
CA ASP A 189 17.89 -0.14 24.19
C ASP A 189 17.75 1.35 23.84
N VAL A 190 18.79 2.16 24.04
CA VAL A 190 18.79 3.55 23.57
C VAL A 190 18.89 3.53 22.03
N PRO A 191 17.89 4.02 21.29
CA PRO A 191 18.01 4.15 19.84
C PRO A 191 19.11 5.17 19.53
N ARG A 192 20.11 4.75 18.73
CA ARG A 192 21.03 5.67 18.07
C ARG A 192 20.34 6.35 16.90
#